data_AF-A0A4Q9VHK3-F1
#
_entry.id   AF-A0A4Q9VHK3-F1
#
_cell.length_a   1.000
_cell.length_b   1.000
_cell.length_c   1.000
_cell.angle_alpha   90.00
_cell.angle_beta   90.00
_cell.angle_gamma   90.00
#
_symmetry.space_group_name_H-M   'P 1'
#
loop_
_entity.id
_entity.type
_entity.pdbx_description
1 polymer ?
#
loop_
_entity_poly.entity_id
_entity_poly.type
_entity_poly.pdbx_seq_one_letter_code
_entity_poly.pdbx_strand_id
1 'polypeptide(L)'
;MVNRSLMSACQHRRTRESAADRPPAPRPARSSGRRMVLDRFFLWIGEASVEGRIAAVAPLVRAHRAGELDEATRETAEAALTLVAHDEEVVVRRRLAEVLCEAPGAPRHLLQSLLDDHPDVAEVVAGRSPDLIDPELVALVATCDERVRAAVADRPRVGPTVAVALAAVVERPSALRLLANPGADLPPPALESLVERFGDFADLREALMSRPDVPIVLRHRVLEKLAEAIGRHVVDRALGDSARVAEVTRDAKDRATVALAGRADGDETAALVEHLRASGQLTTRLLLRAACVGDLRFVEESFAVLAGLPAARVAALLADGRRTGLRALHTRAGLPERAYPVLVAALEVHRDLARETGGLDGRPGDGARFARRLVERVLTRYTAFERRDADDLLVLLRRFAADAGRDHMRAVMTAHRDAAEARRLAPPAEPAVAALAPATAQPQPESPPAADPVAPIVAVAAPAPAFEEEAIDEPWGLFSHVRPEDLPAHWLAADEDVGESDRVLASMEGDLQAALRAELGARPSERRAA
;
A
#
# COMPACT_ATOMS: atom_id res chain seq x y z
N MET A 1 -54.46 74.24 -13.56
CA MET A 1 -54.82 74.43 -14.98
C MET A 1 -55.04 73.03 -15.55
N VAL A 2 -56.24 72.54 -15.91
CA VAL A 2 -57.26 73.11 -16.84
C VAL A 2 -56.59 73.34 -18.20
N ASN A 3 -56.89 72.70 -19.35
CA ASN A 3 -58.12 72.14 -19.94
C ASN A 3 -57.71 71.13 -21.08
N ARG A 4 -58.53 70.33 -21.81
CA ARG A 4 -59.99 70.04 -21.89
C ARG A 4 -60.24 68.70 -22.65
N SER A 5 -61.50 68.25 -22.64
CA SER A 5 -62.22 67.36 -23.59
C SER A 5 -61.84 67.47 -25.08
N LEU A 6 -61.76 66.39 -25.88
CA LEU A 6 -62.82 65.50 -26.41
C LEU A 6 -63.74 66.11 -27.50
N MET A 7 -64.02 65.28 -28.53
CA MET A 7 -64.99 65.42 -29.64
C MET A 7 -64.70 66.40 -30.80
N SER A 8 -64.46 65.82 -31.98
CA SER A 8 -65.50 65.78 -33.01
C SER A 8 -65.40 64.50 -33.83
N ALA A 9 -66.54 63.83 -34.05
CA ALA A 9 -66.69 62.79 -35.05
C ALA A 9 -66.99 63.43 -36.43
N CYS A 10 -67.32 62.58 -37.41
CA CYS A 10 -67.71 62.89 -38.79
C CYS A 10 -66.56 63.33 -39.73
N GLN A 11 -66.43 62.83 -40.97
CA GLN A 11 -67.05 61.68 -41.66
C GLN A 11 -66.32 61.46 -43.01
N HIS A 12 -66.42 60.26 -43.61
CA HIS A 12 -65.96 59.84 -44.95
C HIS A 12 -64.56 59.21 -45.10
N ARG A 13 -64.49 57.88 -44.99
CA ARG A 13 -64.48 56.98 -46.18
C ARG A 13 -64.65 55.52 -45.75
N ARG A 14 -65.83 54.96 -46.02
CA ARG A 14 -65.95 53.52 -46.28
C ARG A 14 -65.32 53.26 -47.64
N THR A 15 -64.48 52.23 -47.75
CA THR A 15 -64.63 51.11 -48.71
C THR A 15 -63.32 50.31 -48.79
N ARG A 16 -63.30 49.14 -48.16
CA ARG A 16 -63.05 47.81 -48.78
C ARG A 16 -62.69 46.82 -47.68
N GLU A 17 -63.65 45.99 -47.32
CA GLU A 17 -63.39 44.73 -46.65
C GLU A 17 -62.49 43.88 -47.55
N SER A 18 -61.45 43.29 -46.97
CA SER A 18 -60.73 42.15 -47.55
C SER A 18 -60.62 41.10 -46.47
N ALA A 19 -61.11 39.90 -46.76
CA ALA A 19 -61.23 38.83 -45.79
C ALA A 19 -59.87 38.21 -45.45
N ALA A 20 -59.45 38.27 -44.18
CA ALA A 20 -58.41 37.40 -43.61
C ALA A 20 -58.35 37.49 -42.07
N ASP A 21 -59.46 37.28 -41.35
CA ASP A 21 -59.35 36.91 -39.94
C ASP A 21 -60.50 36.01 -39.44
N ARG A 22 -60.17 34.73 -39.24
CA ARG A 22 -60.88 33.80 -38.37
C ARG A 22 -59.80 33.05 -37.61
N PRO A 23 -59.80 33.04 -36.28
CA PRO A 23 -58.85 32.22 -35.53
C PRO A 23 -59.10 30.74 -35.87
N PRO A 24 -58.05 29.92 -36.05
CA PRO A 24 -58.22 28.49 -36.24
C PRO A 24 -58.86 27.87 -34.99
N ALA A 25 -59.82 26.97 -35.21
CA ALA A 25 -60.43 26.21 -34.12
C ALA A 25 -59.34 25.44 -33.33
N PRO A 26 -59.47 25.30 -31.99
CA PRO A 26 -58.50 24.57 -31.19
C PRO A 26 -58.42 23.13 -31.67
N ARG A 27 -57.22 22.68 -32.06
CA ARG A 27 -56.95 21.27 -32.43
C ARG A 27 -57.21 20.36 -31.22
N PRO A 28 -58.19 19.44 -31.26
CA PRO A 28 -58.30 18.41 -30.23
C PRO A 28 -57.23 17.32 -30.44
N ALA A 29 -57.02 16.50 -29.39
CA ALA A 29 -56.39 15.18 -29.47
C ALA A 29 -54.88 15.07 -29.79
N ARG A 30 -54.01 15.77 -29.03
CA ARG A 30 -52.67 15.20 -28.67
C ARG A 30 -52.62 14.68 -27.23
N SER A 31 -53.25 15.38 -26.29
CA SER A 31 -53.37 14.97 -24.88
C SER A 31 -54.20 13.70 -24.67
N SER A 32 -55.29 13.53 -25.43
CA SER A 32 -56.19 12.37 -25.29
C SER A 32 -55.59 11.06 -25.77
N GLY A 33 -54.74 11.10 -26.81
CA GLY A 33 -54.03 9.92 -27.31
C GLY A 33 -52.93 9.45 -26.35
N ARG A 34 -52.22 10.39 -25.70
CA ARG A 34 -51.21 10.05 -24.68
C ARG A 34 -51.81 9.37 -23.45
N ARG A 35 -52.91 9.88 -22.87
CA ARG A 35 -53.60 9.21 -21.74
C ARG A 35 -53.97 7.78 -22.09
N MET A 36 -54.55 7.55 -23.26
CA MET A 36 -54.94 6.21 -23.72
C MET A 36 -53.76 5.23 -23.87
N VAL A 37 -52.55 5.71 -24.18
CA VAL A 37 -51.33 4.87 -24.20
C VAL A 37 -50.85 4.55 -22.78
N LEU A 38 -51.04 5.48 -21.85
CA LEU A 38 -50.59 5.36 -20.45
C LEU A 38 -51.56 4.49 -19.64
N ASP A 39 -52.88 4.69 -19.76
CA ASP A 39 -53.90 3.81 -19.18
C ASP A 39 -53.71 2.36 -19.66
N ARG A 40 -53.37 2.18 -20.94
CA ARG A 40 -53.04 0.87 -21.52
C ARG A 40 -51.72 0.30 -21.00
N PHE A 41 -50.73 1.13 -20.67
CA PHE A 41 -49.48 0.68 -20.06
C PHE A 41 -49.68 0.24 -18.61
N PHE A 42 -50.47 0.97 -17.83
CA PHE A 42 -50.84 0.59 -16.46
C PHE A 42 -51.66 -0.71 -16.41
N LEU A 43 -52.63 -0.87 -17.32
CA LEU A 43 -53.35 -2.14 -17.50
C LEU A 43 -52.40 -3.28 -17.92
N TRP A 44 -51.50 -3.02 -18.87
CA TRP A 44 -50.56 -4.03 -19.35
C TRP A 44 -49.55 -4.48 -18.28
N ILE A 45 -49.04 -3.58 -17.41
CA ILE A 45 -48.16 -3.99 -16.30
C ILE A 45 -48.85 -5.02 -15.40
N GLY A 46 -50.15 -4.84 -15.11
CA GLY A 46 -50.93 -5.77 -14.29
C GLY A 46 -51.20 -7.13 -14.93
N GLU A 47 -51.06 -7.25 -16.25
CA GLU A 47 -51.29 -8.50 -17.01
C GLU A 47 -49.98 -9.13 -17.56
N ALA A 48 -48.86 -8.40 -17.51
CA ALA A 48 -47.60 -8.82 -18.10
C ALA A 48 -46.84 -9.85 -17.25
N SER A 49 -46.22 -10.82 -17.93
CA SER A 49 -45.28 -11.75 -17.30
C SER A 49 -44.06 -11.01 -16.73
N VAL A 50 -43.42 -11.61 -15.72
CA VAL A 50 -42.21 -11.08 -15.07
C VAL A 50 -41.13 -10.69 -16.09
N GLU A 51 -40.88 -11.56 -17.09
CA GLU A 51 -39.94 -11.28 -18.19
C GLU A 51 -40.35 -10.04 -19.02
N GLY A 52 -41.65 -9.88 -19.28
CA GLY A 52 -42.19 -8.71 -19.96
C GLY A 52 -41.98 -7.43 -19.15
N ARG A 53 -42.23 -7.47 -17.84
CA ARG A 53 -42.01 -6.34 -16.92
C ARG A 53 -40.52 -5.96 -16.87
N ILE A 54 -39.62 -6.94 -16.72
CA ILE A 54 -38.15 -6.77 -16.80
C ILE A 54 -37.73 -6.11 -18.12
N ALA A 55 -38.29 -6.57 -19.26
CA ALA A 55 -37.96 -6.02 -20.57
C ALA A 55 -38.46 -4.57 -20.76
N ALA A 56 -39.55 -4.18 -20.10
CA ALA A 56 -40.12 -2.83 -20.16
C ALA A 56 -39.35 -1.78 -19.34
N VAL A 57 -38.59 -2.19 -18.31
CA VAL A 57 -37.80 -1.28 -17.45
C VAL A 57 -36.89 -0.36 -18.27
N ALA A 58 -36.06 -0.94 -19.16
CA ALA A 58 -35.04 -0.16 -19.86
C ALA A 58 -35.60 0.86 -20.86
N PRO A 59 -36.62 0.54 -21.68
CA PRO A 59 -37.39 1.53 -22.42
C PRO A 59 -37.99 2.64 -21.54
N LEU A 60 -38.55 2.30 -20.37
CA LEU A 60 -39.23 3.25 -19.50
C LEU A 60 -38.26 4.26 -18.84
N VAL A 61 -37.13 3.78 -18.32
CA VAL A 61 -36.09 4.67 -17.76
C VAL A 61 -35.49 5.58 -18.84
N ARG A 62 -35.26 5.05 -20.06
CA ARG A 62 -34.82 5.87 -21.19
C ARG A 62 -35.85 6.93 -21.59
N ALA A 63 -37.14 6.60 -21.54
CA ALA A 63 -38.21 7.55 -21.81
C ALA A 63 -38.20 8.69 -20.77
N HIS A 64 -38.19 8.36 -19.47
CA HIS A 64 -38.14 9.36 -18.39
C HIS A 64 -36.92 10.30 -18.51
N ARG A 65 -35.74 9.75 -18.87
CA ARG A 65 -34.50 10.53 -19.09
C ARG A 65 -34.49 11.40 -20.36
N ALA A 66 -35.41 11.21 -21.30
CA ALA A 66 -35.38 11.94 -22.57
C ALA A 66 -35.73 13.42 -22.37
N GLY A 67 -34.75 14.31 -22.59
CA GLY A 67 -34.89 15.76 -22.38
C GLY A 67 -35.92 16.48 -23.27
N GLU A 68 -36.48 15.80 -24.27
CA GLU A 68 -37.52 16.33 -25.18
C GLU A 68 -38.96 16.09 -24.68
N LEU A 69 -39.14 15.46 -23.51
CA LEU A 69 -40.47 15.28 -22.92
C LEU A 69 -41.02 16.59 -22.34
N ASP A 70 -42.31 16.84 -22.57
CA ASP A 70 -43.07 17.81 -21.77
C ASP A 70 -43.34 17.28 -20.36
N GLU A 71 -43.58 18.21 -19.44
CA GLU A 71 -43.69 17.93 -18.00
C GLU A 71 -44.67 16.79 -17.70
N ALA A 72 -45.87 16.85 -18.28
CA ALA A 72 -46.90 15.83 -18.09
C ALA A 72 -46.47 14.42 -18.57
N THR A 73 -45.61 14.33 -19.60
CA THR A 73 -45.08 13.02 -20.03
C THR A 73 -43.96 12.54 -19.09
N ARG A 74 -43.16 13.45 -18.50
CA ARG A 74 -42.16 13.10 -17.47
C ARG A 74 -42.83 12.62 -16.18
N GLU A 75 -43.81 13.39 -15.68
CA GLU A 75 -44.64 13.03 -14.51
C GLU A 75 -45.25 11.63 -14.68
N THR A 76 -45.80 11.31 -15.85
CA THR A 76 -46.42 9.98 -16.03
C THR A 76 -45.39 8.87 -16.21
N ALA A 77 -44.22 9.14 -16.81
CA ALA A 77 -43.13 8.17 -16.84
C ALA A 77 -42.57 7.89 -15.43
N GLU A 78 -42.54 8.90 -14.57
CA GLU A 78 -42.15 8.79 -13.15
C GLU A 78 -43.19 8.01 -12.33
N ALA A 79 -44.48 8.24 -12.55
CA ALA A 79 -45.55 7.44 -11.95
C ALA A 79 -45.48 5.95 -12.37
N ALA A 80 -45.17 5.70 -13.65
CA ALA A 80 -44.92 4.35 -14.18
C ALA A 80 -43.68 3.70 -13.54
N LEU A 81 -42.57 4.43 -13.39
CA LEU A 81 -41.38 3.93 -12.68
C LEU A 81 -41.66 3.66 -11.20
N THR A 82 -42.51 4.48 -10.57
CA THR A 82 -42.95 4.30 -9.18
C THR A 82 -43.76 3.01 -9.01
N LEU A 83 -44.60 2.66 -9.98
CA LEU A 83 -45.30 1.36 -9.97
C LEU A 83 -44.33 0.18 -10.08
N VAL A 84 -43.33 0.26 -10.97
CA VAL A 84 -42.29 -0.78 -11.13
C VAL A 84 -41.40 -0.89 -9.88
N ALA A 85 -41.16 0.22 -9.16
CA ALA A 85 -40.45 0.21 -7.88
C ALA A 85 -41.23 -0.49 -6.74
N HIS A 86 -42.52 -0.76 -6.94
CA HIS A 86 -43.38 -1.51 -6.01
C HIS A 86 -43.90 -2.82 -6.62
N ASP A 87 -43.23 -3.34 -7.66
CA ASP A 87 -43.55 -4.64 -8.26
C ASP A 87 -43.41 -5.76 -7.22
N GLU A 88 -44.28 -6.77 -7.26
CA GLU A 88 -44.25 -7.91 -6.34
C GLU A 88 -42.91 -8.68 -6.41
N GLU A 89 -42.32 -8.75 -7.61
CA GLU A 89 -41.14 -9.55 -7.90
C GLU A 89 -39.83 -8.78 -7.68
N VAL A 90 -38.99 -9.28 -6.77
CA VAL A 90 -37.67 -8.70 -6.44
C VAL A 90 -36.78 -8.55 -7.69
N VAL A 91 -36.88 -9.49 -8.64
CA VAL A 91 -36.11 -9.45 -9.89
C VAL A 91 -36.49 -8.27 -10.81
N VAL A 92 -37.75 -7.82 -10.77
CA VAL A 92 -38.19 -6.63 -11.53
C VAL A 92 -37.66 -5.36 -10.86
N ARG A 93 -37.77 -5.26 -9.53
CA ARG A 93 -37.27 -4.13 -8.75
C ARG A 93 -35.75 -3.99 -8.83
N ARG A 94 -35.01 -5.11 -8.77
CA ARG A 94 -33.56 -5.16 -9.04
C ARG A 94 -33.24 -4.67 -10.45
N ARG A 95 -33.98 -5.10 -11.48
CA ARG A 95 -33.75 -4.61 -12.84
C ARG A 95 -33.97 -3.11 -12.95
N LEU A 96 -34.96 -2.56 -12.26
CA LEU A 96 -35.15 -1.11 -12.15
C LEU A 96 -33.94 -0.44 -11.51
N ALA A 97 -33.47 -0.92 -10.35
CA ALA A 97 -32.28 -0.38 -9.70
C ALA A 97 -31.04 -0.41 -10.62
N GLU A 98 -30.80 -1.50 -11.33
CA GLU A 98 -29.68 -1.64 -12.27
C GLU A 98 -29.69 -0.54 -13.35
N VAL A 99 -30.80 -0.40 -14.08
CA VAL A 99 -30.93 0.58 -15.17
C VAL A 99 -31.00 2.02 -14.66
N LEU A 100 -31.63 2.22 -13.50
CA LEU A 100 -31.74 3.53 -12.87
C LEU A 100 -30.37 4.03 -12.39
N CYS A 101 -29.44 3.16 -12.01
CA CYS A 101 -28.09 3.56 -11.60
C CYS A 101 -27.08 3.78 -12.75
N GLU A 102 -27.43 3.46 -14.01
CA GLU A 102 -26.51 3.61 -15.16
C GLU A 102 -26.10 5.07 -15.48
N ALA A 103 -26.88 6.06 -15.03
CA ALA A 103 -26.64 7.49 -15.32
C ALA A 103 -27.28 8.38 -14.23
N PRO A 104 -26.78 9.61 -14.02
CA PRO A 104 -27.37 10.55 -13.05
C PRO A 104 -28.78 11.02 -13.42
N GLY A 105 -29.45 11.66 -12.47
CA GLY A 105 -30.79 12.20 -12.61
C GLY A 105 -31.91 11.21 -12.28
N ALA A 106 -31.65 10.21 -11.43
CA ALA A 106 -32.70 9.34 -10.90
C ALA A 106 -33.60 10.09 -9.89
N PRO A 107 -34.95 9.95 -9.97
CA PRO A 107 -35.86 10.56 -8.99
C PRO A 107 -35.59 10.08 -7.56
N ARG A 108 -35.47 11.02 -6.61
CA ARG A 108 -34.95 10.73 -5.26
C ARG A 108 -35.85 9.80 -4.45
N HIS A 109 -37.17 9.85 -4.63
CA HIS A 109 -38.10 8.95 -3.95
C HIS A 109 -37.97 7.50 -4.45
N LEU A 110 -37.64 7.29 -5.74
CA LEU A 110 -37.34 5.96 -6.26
C LEU A 110 -36.04 5.40 -5.66
N LEU A 111 -34.99 6.23 -5.57
CA LEU A 111 -33.73 5.82 -4.94
C LEU A 111 -33.94 5.43 -3.47
N GLN A 112 -34.70 6.22 -2.71
CA GLN A 112 -35.03 5.92 -1.31
C GLN A 112 -35.84 4.62 -1.20
N SER A 113 -36.91 4.49 -2.00
CA SER A 113 -37.75 3.28 -2.02
C SER A 113 -36.98 2.00 -2.37
N LEU A 114 -35.94 2.08 -3.20
CA LEU A 114 -35.11 0.94 -3.61
C LEU A 114 -33.94 0.69 -2.64
N LEU A 115 -33.57 1.66 -1.80
CA LEU A 115 -32.59 1.50 -0.73
C LEU A 115 -33.18 0.85 0.53
N ASP A 116 -34.45 1.14 0.83
CA ASP A 116 -35.20 0.55 1.95
C ASP A 116 -35.81 -0.83 1.61
N ASP A 117 -35.53 -1.36 0.41
CA ASP A 117 -36.04 -2.63 -0.14
C ASP A 117 -35.16 -3.84 0.25
N HIS A 118 -35.46 -5.01 -0.32
CA HIS A 118 -34.68 -6.24 -0.20
C HIS A 118 -33.19 -6.02 -0.52
N PRO A 119 -32.25 -6.69 0.18
CA PRO A 119 -30.80 -6.45 0.02
C PRO A 119 -30.29 -6.60 -1.43
N ASP A 120 -30.88 -7.52 -2.20
CA ASP A 120 -30.57 -7.72 -3.63
C ASP A 120 -30.91 -6.51 -4.53
N VAL A 121 -31.72 -5.56 -4.04
CA VAL A 121 -32.08 -4.32 -4.73
C VAL A 121 -31.25 -3.17 -4.14
N ALA A 122 -31.21 -3.07 -2.82
CA ALA A 122 -30.48 -2.04 -2.08
C ALA A 122 -28.97 -2.05 -2.39
N GLU A 123 -28.33 -3.23 -2.53
CA GLU A 123 -26.91 -3.34 -2.89
C GLU A 123 -26.60 -2.66 -4.24
N VAL A 124 -27.52 -2.72 -5.19
CA VAL A 124 -27.33 -2.15 -6.53
C VAL A 124 -27.36 -0.64 -6.46
N VAL A 125 -28.33 -0.07 -5.73
CA VAL A 125 -28.46 1.38 -5.57
C VAL A 125 -27.32 1.95 -4.74
N ALA A 126 -27.03 1.33 -3.59
CA ALA A 126 -25.97 1.74 -2.67
C ALA A 126 -24.57 1.69 -3.33
N GLY A 127 -24.28 0.64 -4.11
CA GLY A 127 -22.98 0.47 -4.76
C GLY A 127 -22.80 1.22 -6.08
N ARG A 128 -23.88 1.57 -6.80
CA ARG A 128 -23.77 2.09 -8.18
C ARG A 128 -24.39 3.47 -8.41
N SER A 129 -25.36 3.92 -7.61
CA SER A 129 -26.02 5.19 -7.88
C SER A 129 -25.04 6.38 -7.77
N PRO A 130 -24.94 7.23 -8.80
CA PRO A 130 -24.12 8.44 -8.78
C PRO A 130 -24.84 9.62 -8.08
N ASP A 131 -26.16 9.53 -7.87
CA ASP A 131 -26.98 10.63 -7.32
C ASP A 131 -27.03 10.63 -5.78
N LEU A 132 -26.50 9.60 -5.12
CA LEU A 132 -26.41 9.52 -3.66
C LEU A 132 -25.28 10.42 -3.12
N ILE A 133 -25.61 11.23 -2.11
CA ILE A 133 -24.65 12.10 -1.42
C ILE A 133 -24.07 11.43 -0.17
N ASP A 134 -22.86 11.83 0.23
CA ASP A 134 -22.16 11.34 1.43
C ASP A 134 -23.06 11.23 2.69
N PRO A 135 -23.88 12.24 3.07
CA PRO A 135 -24.79 12.12 4.22
C PRO A 135 -25.83 11.01 4.13
N GLU A 136 -26.31 10.68 2.92
CA GLU A 136 -27.26 9.57 2.72
C GLU A 136 -26.54 8.23 2.82
N LEU A 137 -25.32 8.12 2.28
CA LEU A 137 -24.50 6.92 2.41
C LEU A 137 -24.10 6.66 3.88
N VAL A 138 -23.77 7.71 4.64
CA VAL A 138 -23.50 7.61 6.09
C VAL A 138 -24.73 7.14 6.86
N ALA A 139 -25.92 7.69 6.56
CA ALA A 139 -27.17 7.29 7.20
C ALA A 139 -27.53 5.83 6.88
N LEU A 140 -27.40 5.43 5.61
CA LEU A 140 -27.64 4.07 5.13
C LEU A 140 -26.72 3.06 5.83
N VAL A 141 -25.41 3.30 5.85
CA VAL A 141 -24.39 2.40 6.42
C VAL A 141 -24.63 2.08 7.90
N ALA A 142 -25.23 3.02 8.64
CA ALA A 142 -25.55 2.86 10.06
C ALA A 142 -26.70 1.86 10.33
N THR A 143 -27.61 1.63 9.38
CA THR A 143 -28.82 0.81 9.57
C THR A 143 -28.92 -0.40 8.64
N CYS A 144 -28.26 -0.37 7.48
CA CYS A 144 -28.32 -1.44 6.49
C CYS A 144 -27.54 -2.70 6.92
N ASP A 145 -27.76 -3.80 6.20
CA ASP A 145 -27.02 -5.05 6.40
C ASP A 145 -25.61 -5.01 5.77
N GLU A 146 -24.83 -6.04 6.08
CA GLU A 146 -23.44 -6.14 5.68
C GLU A 146 -23.21 -6.28 4.16
N ARG A 147 -24.19 -6.81 3.40
CA ARG A 147 -24.10 -6.86 1.92
C ARG A 147 -24.22 -5.47 1.32
N VAL A 148 -25.14 -4.66 1.86
CA VAL A 148 -25.30 -3.27 1.44
C VAL A 148 -24.05 -2.46 1.81
N ARG A 149 -23.48 -2.67 3.02
CA ARG A 149 -22.18 -2.04 3.39
C ARG A 149 -21.03 -2.47 2.49
N ALA A 150 -20.93 -3.74 2.12
CA ALA A 150 -19.94 -4.23 1.16
C ALA A 150 -20.08 -3.48 -0.18
N ALA A 151 -21.31 -3.32 -0.68
CA ALA A 151 -21.57 -2.57 -1.91
C ALA A 151 -21.19 -1.09 -1.81
N VAL A 152 -21.39 -0.44 -0.67
CA VAL A 152 -20.90 0.94 -0.43
C VAL A 152 -19.37 0.98 -0.38
N ALA A 153 -18.72 -0.01 0.24
CA ALA A 153 -17.27 -0.12 0.30
C ALA A 153 -16.62 -0.37 -1.07
N ASP A 154 -17.31 -1.05 -1.99
CA ASP A 154 -16.87 -1.31 -3.37
C ASP A 154 -17.14 -0.13 -4.34
N ARG A 155 -17.74 0.98 -3.89
CA ARG A 155 -18.02 2.13 -4.77
C ARG A 155 -16.73 2.65 -5.42
N PRO A 156 -16.74 3.07 -6.72
CA PRO A 156 -15.56 3.60 -7.40
C PRO A 156 -14.91 4.82 -6.70
N ARG A 157 -15.68 5.51 -5.85
CA ARG A 157 -15.18 6.48 -4.87
C ARG A 157 -15.94 6.34 -3.56
N VAL A 158 -15.22 6.31 -2.44
CA VAL A 158 -15.79 6.41 -1.08
C VAL A 158 -15.22 7.65 -0.44
N GLY A 159 -16.07 8.64 -0.13
CA GLY A 159 -15.67 9.88 0.51
C GLY A 159 -15.22 9.66 1.97
N PRO A 160 -14.39 10.55 2.54
CA PRO A 160 -13.78 10.34 3.86
C PRO A 160 -14.81 10.23 4.98
N THR A 161 -15.96 10.89 4.86
CA THR A 161 -17.05 10.78 5.85
C THR A 161 -17.73 9.41 5.83
N VAL A 162 -17.96 8.86 4.63
CA VAL A 162 -18.51 7.52 4.41
C VAL A 162 -17.51 6.45 4.83
N ALA A 163 -16.22 6.64 4.55
CA ALA A 163 -15.15 5.74 4.98
C ALA A 163 -15.04 5.62 6.50
N VAL A 164 -15.13 6.74 7.24
CA VAL A 164 -15.17 6.73 8.72
C VAL A 164 -16.43 6.01 9.22
N ALA A 165 -17.60 6.28 8.63
CA ALA A 165 -18.85 5.62 9.01
C ALA A 165 -18.78 4.10 8.78
N LEU A 166 -18.29 3.66 7.60
CA LEU A 166 -18.06 2.25 7.29
C LEU A 166 -17.08 1.64 8.30
N ALA A 167 -15.89 2.22 8.47
CA ALA A 167 -14.83 1.69 9.34
C ALA A 167 -15.30 1.44 10.78
N ALA A 168 -16.26 2.22 11.28
CA ALA A 168 -16.86 2.03 12.60
C ALA A 168 -17.80 0.81 12.71
N VAL A 169 -18.50 0.42 11.63
CA VAL A 169 -19.61 -0.57 11.69
C VAL A 169 -19.43 -1.83 10.83
N VAL A 170 -18.67 -1.79 9.73
CA VAL A 170 -18.48 -2.94 8.81
C VAL A 170 -17.97 -4.19 9.52
N GLU A 171 -18.26 -5.37 8.98
CA GLU A 171 -17.61 -6.61 9.36
C GLU A 171 -16.31 -6.83 8.58
N ARG A 172 -15.54 -7.87 8.96
CA ARG A 172 -14.23 -8.19 8.36
C ARG A 172 -14.23 -8.28 6.82
N PRO A 173 -15.22 -8.90 6.14
CA PRO A 173 -15.21 -8.99 4.68
C PRO A 173 -15.33 -7.62 3.98
N SER A 174 -16.13 -6.70 4.51
CA SER A 174 -16.27 -5.35 3.93
C SER A 174 -15.15 -4.41 4.36
N ALA A 175 -14.54 -4.63 5.53
CA ALA A 175 -13.30 -3.97 5.92
C ALA A 175 -12.15 -4.26 4.92
N LEU A 176 -12.02 -5.51 4.45
CA LEU A 176 -11.08 -5.88 3.39
C LEU A 176 -11.40 -5.17 2.07
N ARG A 177 -12.68 -5.17 1.64
CA ARG A 177 -13.11 -4.44 0.43
C ARG A 177 -12.78 -2.96 0.50
N LEU A 178 -13.06 -2.32 1.63
CA LEU A 178 -12.78 -0.90 1.87
C LEU A 178 -11.27 -0.59 1.81
N LEU A 179 -10.42 -1.45 2.38
CA LEU A 179 -8.96 -1.29 2.33
C LEU A 179 -8.38 -1.55 0.93
N ALA A 180 -8.89 -2.57 0.24
CA ALA A 180 -8.49 -2.94 -1.12
C ALA A 180 -8.99 -1.94 -2.19
N ASN A 181 -9.97 -1.09 -1.87
CA ASN A 181 -10.51 -0.09 -2.80
C ASN A 181 -9.54 1.12 -2.93
N PRO A 182 -8.88 1.32 -4.09
CA PRO A 182 -7.98 2.46 -4.30
C PRO A 182 -8.72 3.80 -4.44
N GLY A 183 -10.04 3.78 -4.67
CA GLY A 183 -10.92 4.94 -4.72
C GLY A 183 -11.51 5.35 -3.37
N ALA A 184 -11.23 4.60 -2.30
CA ALA A 184 -11.65 4.98 -0.96
C ALA A 184 -10.66 5.99 -0.33
N ASP A 185 -11.15 7.15 0.08
CA ASP A 185 -10.41 8.11 0.90
C ASP A 185 -10.49 7.68 2.37
N LEU A 186 -9.37 7.18 2.92
CA LEU A 186 -9.31 6.61 4.27
C LEU A 186 -8.57 7.58 5.22
N PRO A 187 -9.27 8.56 5.82
CA PRO A 187 -8.62 9.48 6.75
C PRO A 187 -8.17 8.75 8.03
N PRO A 188 -7.23 9.30 8.82
CA PRO A 188 -6.68 8.63 9.99
C PRO A 188 -7.70 8.03 10.98
N PRO A 189 -8.85 8.67 11.30
CA PRO A 189 -9.86 8.06 12.18
C PRO A 189 -10.50 6.78 11.62
N ALA A 190 -10.63 6.66 10.29
CA ALA A 190 -11.12 5.43 9.65
C ALA A 190 -10.09 4.30 9.79
N LEU A 191 -8.83 4.59 9.46
CA LEU A 191 -7.73 3.64 9.60
C LEU A 191 -7.53 3.22 11.06
N GLU A 192 -7.60 4.15 12.02
CA GLU A 192 -7.53 3.86 13.46
C GLU A 192 -8.65 2.90 13.91
N SER A 193 -9.88 3.12 13.44
CA SER A 193 -11.01 2.23 13.74
C SER A 193 -10.79 0.82 13.17
N LEU A 194 -10.28 0.72 11.93
CA LEU A 194 -9.96 -0.57 11.31
C LEU A 194 -8.82 -1.30 12.04
N VAL A 195 -7.76 -0.59 12.44
CA VAL A 195 -6.64 -1.14 13.21
C VAL A 195 -7.10 -1.64 14.58
N GLU A 196 -7.97 -0.91 15.27
CA GLU A 196 -8.43 -1.33 16.60
C GLU A 196 -9.42 -2.50 16.53
N ARG A 197 -10.35 -2.49 15.57
CA ARG A 197 -11.37 -3.55 15.41
C ARG A 197 -10.81 -4.84 14.80
N PHE A 198 -9.81 -4.73 13.92
CA PHE A 198 -9.35 -5.85 13.09
C PHE A 198 -7.84 -6.09 13.06
N GLY A 199 -7.03 -5.35 13.80
CA GLY A 199 -5.55 -5.51 13.82
C GLY A 199 -5.06 -6.90 14.25
N ASP A 200 -5.91 -7.73 14.87
CA ASP A 200 -5.62 -9.14 15.19
C ASP A 200 -5.67 -10.08 13.97
N PHE A 201 -6.35 -9.72 12.88
CA PHE A 201 -6.48 -10.55 11.68
C PHE A 201 -5.34 -10.30 10.67
N ALA A 202 -4.73 -11.37 10.16
CA ALA A 202 -3.51 -11.30 9.34
C ALA A 202 -3.73 -10.59 7.99
N ASP A 203 -4.79 -10.97 7.27
CA ASP A 203 -5.25 -10.36 6.03
C ASP A 203 -5.54 -8.85 6.15
N LEU A 204 -6.10 -8.42 7.29
CA LEU A 204 -6.36 -6.99 7.52
C LEU A 204 -5.05 -6.24 7.80
N ARG A 205 -4.11 -6.83 8.54
CA ARG A 205 -2.77 -6.24 8.74
C ARG A 205 -2.01 -6.13 7.43
N GLU A 206 -2.05 -7.15 6.60
CA GLU A 206 -1.45 -7.19 5.26
C GLU A 206 -2.03 -6.09 4.37
N ALA A 207 -3.36 -6.00 4.27
CA ALA A 207 -4.05 -4.93 3.53
C ALA A 207 -3.68 -3.53 4.03
N LEU A 208 -3.52 -3.34 5.36
CA LEU A 208 -3.07 -2.08 5.96
C LEU A 208 -1.58 -1.77 5.71
N MET A 209 -0.71 -2.78 5.59
CA MET A 209 0.71 -2.59 5.28
C MET A 209 0.95 -2.29 3.81
N SER A 210 0.23 -2.98 2.92
CA SER A 210 0.38 -2.85 1.46
C SER A 210 -0.19 -1.54 0.92
N ARG A 211 -1.01 -0.82 1.70
CA ARG A 211 -1.65 0.43 1.27
C ARG A 211 -0.72 1.64 1.48
N PRO A 212 -0.50 2.49 0.45
CA PRO A 212 0.54 3.52 0.48
C PRO A 212 0.20 4.73 1.36
N ASP A 213 -1.08 5.08 1.49
CA ASP A 213 -1.59 6.25 2.23
C ASP A 213 -1.64 6.06 3.76
N VAL A 214 -1.33 4.87 4.28
CA VAL A 214 -1.40 4.56 5.71
C VAL A 214 -0.21 5.22 6.45
N PRO A 215 -0.44 6.17 7.37
CA PRO A 215 0.61 6.86 8.11
C PRO A 215 1.51 5.90 8.89
N ILE A 216 2.82 6.19 8.95
CA ILE A 216 3.80 5.38 9.67
C ILE A 216 3.45 5.05 11.13
N VAL A 217 2.77 5.96 11.84
CA VAL A 217 2.29 5.74 13.22
C VAL A 217 1.26 4.61 13.27
N LEU A 218 0.38 4.51 12.26
CA LEU A 218 -0.59 3.42 12.14
C LEU A 218 0.09 2.14 11.62
N ARG A 219 1.09 2.26 10.74
CA ARG A 219 1.94 1.11 10.38
C ARG A 219 2.63 0.50 11.61
N HIS A 220 3.14 1.34 12.51
CA HIS A 220 3.71 0.90 13.79
C HIS A 220 2.68 0.20 14.67
N ARG A 221 1.46 0.75 14.87
CA ARG A 221 0.40 0.10 15.68
C ARG A 221 0.00 -1.29 15.14
N VAL A 222 -0.05 -1.47 13.83
CA VAL A 222 -0.31 -2.77 13.20
C VAL A 222 0.83 -3.77 13.48
N LEU A 223 2.08 -3.31 13.39
CA LEU A 223 3.28 -4.07 13.74
C LEU A 223 3.30 -4.47 15.23
N GLU A 224 2.78 -3.64 16.13
CA GLU A 224 2.58 -4.01 17.53
C GLU A 224 1.57 -5.16 17.69
N LYS A 225 0.39 -5.06 17.06
CA LYS A 225 -0.64 -6.12 17.09
C LYS A 225 -0.10 -7.43 16.48
N LEU A 226 0.71 -7.37 15.42
CA LEU A 226 1.42 -8.52 14.85
C LEU A 226 2.38 -9.16 15.87
N ALA A 227 3.24 -8.36 16.50
CA ALA A 227 4.20 -8.85 17.49
C ALA A 227 3.50 -9.49 18.70
N GLU A 228 2.39 -8.90 19.17
CA GLU A 228 1.55 -9.46 20.23
C GLU A 228 0.84 -10.75 19.83
N ALA A 229 0.30 -10.84 18.61
CA ALA A 229 -0.33 -12.05 18.09
C ALA A 229 0.66 -13.22 18.00
N ILE A 230 1.87 -12.99 17.50
CA ILE A 230 2.90 -14.03 17.45
C ILE A 230 3.39 -14.36 18.88
N GLY A 231 3.58 -13.36 19.74
CA GLY A 231 3.94 -13.58 21.15
C GLY A 231 2.97 -14.52 21.88
N ARG A 232 1.65 -14.29 21.75
CA ARG A 232 0.62 -15.19 22.27
C ARG A 232 0.75 -16.61 21.70
N HIS A 233 0.82 -16.74 20.37
CA HIS A 233 0.94 -18.04 19.72
C HIS A 233 2.18 -18.83 20.18
N VAL A 234 3.29 -18.15 20.42
CA VAL A 234 4.52 -18.76 20.94
C VAL A 234 4.34 -19.24 22.38
N VAL A 235 3.74 -18.43 23.28
CA VAL A 235 3.46 -18.86 24.65
C VAL A 235 2.58 -20.11 24.67
N ASP A 236 1.47 -20.09 23.92
CA ASP A 236 0.48 -21.17 23.89
C ASP A 236 1.07 -22.50 23.36
N ARG A 237 2.02 -22.43 22.42
CA ARG A 237 2.63 -23.61 21.77
C ARG A 237 3.91 -24.11 22.44
N ALA A 238 4.68 -23.24 23.10
CA ALA A 238 6.06 -23.57 23.50
C ALA A 238 6.18 -24.28 24.87
N LEU A 239 5.16 -24.23 25.74
CA LEU A 239 5.25 -24.68 27.15
C LEU A 239 6.52 -24.11 27.85
N GLY A 240 6.89 -22.88 27.50
CA GLY A 240 8.20 -22.29 27.80
C GLY A 240 8.17 -21.20 28.86
N ASP A 241 9.37 -20.79 29.28
CA ASP A 241 9.58 -19.67 30.20
C ASP A 241 9.02 -18.36 29.60
N SER A 242 7.97 -17.83 30.22
CA SER A 242 7.28 -16.62 29.79
C SER A 242 8.18 -15.39 29.75
N ALA A 243 9.22 -15.33 30.60
CA ALA A 243 10.19 -14.23 30.57
C ALA A 243 11.04 -14.26 29.30
N ARG A 244 11.43 -15.45 28.82
CA ARG A 244 12.17 -15.61 27.56
C ARG A 244 11.32 -15.25 26.35
N VAL A 245 10.06 -15.69 26.30
CA VAL A 245 9.15 -15.35 25.20
C VAL A 245 8.91 -13.83 25.12
N ALA A 246 8.65 -13.18 26.27
CA ALA A 246 8.48 -11.72 26.32
C ALA A 246 9.71 -10.95 25.81
N GLU A 247 10.92 -11.42 26.12
CA GLU A 247 12.16 -10.80 25.67
C GLU A 247 12.44 -11.03 24.17
N VAL A 248 12.05 -12.19 23.61
CA VAL A 248 12.09 -12.44 22.16
C VAL A 248 11.08 -11.59 21.41
N THR A 249 9.84 -11.48 21.91
CA THR A 249 8.80 -10.62 21.31
C THR A 249 9.20 -9.15 21.34
N ARG A 250 9.76 -8.66 22.46
CA ARG A 250 10.33 -7.30 22.55
C ARG A 250 11.44 -7.08 21.53
N ASP A 251 12.34 -8.04 21.36
CA ASP A 251 13.44 -7.93 20.42
C ASP A 251 12.99 -7.88 18.96
N ALA A 252 12.00 -8.70 18.60
CA ALA A 252 11.40 -8.67 17.28
C ALA A 252 10.66 -7.35 17.00
N LYS A 253 9.94 -6.82 18.00
CA LYS A 253 9.31 -5.49 17.92
C LYS A 253 10.34 -4.39 17.70
N ASP A 254 11.42 -4.33 18.50
CA ASP A 254 12.49 -3.35 18.33
C ASP A 254 13.11 -3.42 16.91
N ARG A 255 13.35 -4.64 16.41
CA ARG A 255 13.90 -4.87 15.06
C ARG A 255 12.96 -4.36 13.97
N ALA A 256 11.67 -4.70 14.08
CA ALA A 256 10.64 -4.28 13.15
C ALA A 256 10.44 -2.74 13.17
N THR A 257 10.47 -2.11 14.34
CA THR A 257 10.36 -0.64 14.47
C THR A 257 11.52 0.08 13.78
N VAL A 258 12.77 -0.41 13.93
CA VAL A 258 13.93 0.14 13.19
C VAL A 258 13.81 -0.14 11.68
N ALA A 259 13.32 -1.31 11.28
CA ALA A 259 13.10 -1.62 9.87
C ALA A 259 11.99 -0.77 9.22
N LEU A 260 10.99 -0.35 9.99
CA LEU A 260 9.96 0.61 9.57
C LEU A 260 10.53 2.02 9.43
N ALA A 261 11.28 2.50 10.43
CA ALA A 261 11.96 3.79 10.40
C ALA A 261 12.96 3.92 9.24
N GLY A 262 13.71 2.85 8.94
CA GLY A 262 14.67 2.83 7.83
C GLY A 262 14.05 3.06 6.44
N ARG A 263 12.73 2.85 6.29
CA ARG A 263 11.96 3.10 5.04
C ARG A 263 11.25 4.45 5.01
N ALA A 264 11.08 5.08 6.18
CA ALA A 264 10.38 6.34 6.35
C ALA A 264 11.08 7.50 5.61
N ASP A 265 10.36 8.57 5.28
CA ASP A 265 10.99 9.87 5.02
C ASP A 265 11.32 10.64 6.31
N GLY A 266 11.77 11.90 6.21
CA GLY A 266 12.13 12.71 7.38
C GLY A 266 10.94 13.07 8.27
N ASP A 267 9.81 13.45 7.69
CA ASP A 267 8.61 13.87 8.41
C ASP A 267 7.92 12.65 9.04
N GLU A 268 7.87 11.52 8.33
CA GLU A 268 7.46 10.23 8.87
C GLU A 268 8.36 9.79 10.03
N THR A 269 9.69 9.91 9.91
CA THR A 269 10.62 9.55 11.00
C THR A 269 10.35 10.40 12.25
N ALA A 270 10.19 11.71 12.09
CA ALA A 270 9.88 12.61 13.21
C ALA A 270 8.52 12.25 13.87
N ALA A 271 7.47 11.98 13.08
CA ALA A 271 6.18 11.56 13.57
C ALA A 271 6.23 10.21 14.33
N LEU A 272 7.01 9.23 13.83
CA LEU A 272 7.22 7.96 14.49
C LEU A 272 7.99 8.12 15.82
N VAL A 273 9.08 8.89 15.83
CA VAL A 273 9.88 9.13 17.05
C VAL A 273 9.05 9.83 18.13
N GLU A 274 8.24 10.83 17.77
CA GLU A 274 7.37 11.53 18.71
C GLU A 274 6.24 10.60 19.24
N HIS A 275 5.66 9.75 18.38
CA HIS A 275 4.73 8.70 18.81
C HIS A 275 5.38 7.71 19.78
N LEU A 276 6.61 7.26 19.50
CA LEU A 276 7.38 6.37 20.38
C LEU A 276 7.75 7.04 21.71
N ARG A 277 8.03 8.35 21.71
CA ARG A 277 8.21 9.11 22.96
C ARG A 277 6.91 9.17 23.76
N ALA A 278 5.81 9.60 23.14
CA ALA A 278 4.52 9.78 23.80
C ALA A 278 3.96 8.47 24.38
N SER A 279 4.20 7.34 23.71
CA SER A 279 3.82 5.99 24.16
C SER A 279 4.82 5.33 25.12
N GLY A 280 5.95 5.98 25.45
CA GLY A 280 6.98 5.43 26.34
C GLY A 280 7.83 4.31 25.73
N GLN A 281 7.80 4.15 24.41
CA GLN A 281 8.45 3.06 23.67
C GLN A 281 9.81 3.46 23.08
N LEU A 282 10.16 4.75 23.09
CA LEU A 282 11.49 5.25 22.71
C LEU A 282 12.53 4.88 23.78
N THR A 283 12.94 3.61 23.80
CA THR A 283 13.89 3.09 24.79
C THR A 283 15.35 3.31 24.38
N THR A 284 16.27 3.37 25.36
CA THR A 284 17.72 3.35 25.10
C THR A 284 18.14 2.15 24.25
N ARG A 285 17.49 1.01 24.42
CA ARG A 285 17.75 -0.22 23.66
C ARG A 285 17.38 -0.07 22.19
N LEU A 286 16.20 0.50 21.90
CA LEU A 286 15.76 0.78 20.53
C LEU A 286 16.73 1.75 19.84
N LEU A 287 17.15 2.81 20.54
CA LEU A 287 18.14 3.77 20.04
C LEU A 287 19.51 3.13 19.78
N LEU A 288 19.97 2.24 20.67
CA LEU A 288 21.19 1.46 20.47
C LEU A 288 21.07 0.52 19.26
N ARG A 289 19.91 -0.13 19.06
CA ARG A 289 19.66 -0.96 17.87
C ARG A 289 19.73 -0.14 16.59
N ALA A 290 19.03 1.01 16.53
CA ALA A 290 19.06 1.91 15.38
C ALA A 290 20.50 2.35 15.05
N ALA A 291 21.27 2.77 16.07
CA ALA A 291 22.67 3.15 15.90
C ALA A 291 23.57 2.00 15.41
N CYS A 292 23.35 0.77 15.89
CA CYS A 292 24.10 -0.42 15.44
C CYS A 292 23.69 -0.95 14.06
N VAL A 293 22.45 -0.70 13.62
CA VAL A 293 21.97 -1.00 12.26
C VAL A 293 22.39 0.08 11.26
N GLY A 294 22.60 1.31 11.73
CA GLY A 294 23.05 2.45 10.93
C GLY A 294 21.93 3.40 10.49
N ASP A 295 20.75 3.32 11.11
CA ASP A 295 19.68 4.28 10.88
C ASP A 295 19.98 5.60 11.62
N LEU A 296 20.84 6.42 11.02
CA LEU A 296 21.22 7.72 11.58
C LEU A 296 20.06 8.70 11.64
N ARG A 297 19.07 8.61 10.76
CA ARG A 297 17.91 9.53 10.75
C ARG A 297 17.03 9.30 11.97
N PHE A 298 16.72 8.05 12.27
CA PHE A 298 16.01 7.70 13.50
C PHE A 298 16.80 8.10 14.75
N VAL A 299 18.13 7.92 14.74
CA VAL A 299 19.02 8.34 15.84
C VAL A 299 19.03 9.86 16.02
N GLU A 300 19.12 10.63 14.93
CA GLU A 300 19.10 12.09 14.91
C GLU A 300 17.80 12.65 15.48
N GLU A 301 16.66 12.20 14.97
CA GLU A 301 15.34 12.62 15.47
C GLU A 301 15.13 12.18 16.92
N SER A 302 15.53 10.97 17.29
CA SER A 302 15.48 10.51 18.69
C SER A 302 16.27 11.43 19.62
N PHE A 303 17.48 11.86 19.22
CA PHE A 303 18.28 12.80 20.01
C PHE A 303 17.69 14.21 20.03
N ALA A 304 17.10 14.70 18.92
CA ALA A 304 16.43 15.99 18.84
C ALA A 304 15.26 16.07 19.83
N VAL A 305 14.41 15.04 19.78
CA VAL A 305 13.21 14.86 20.63
C VAL A 305 13.59 14.66 22.10
N LEU A 306 14.54 13.78 22.43
CA LEU A 306 14.96 13.53 23.81
C LEU A 306 15.73 14.70 24.45
N ALA A 307 16.56 15.41 23.68
CA ALA A 307 17.33 16.54 24.20
C ALA A 307 16.58 17.88 24.15
N GLY A 308 15.41 17.95 23.50
CA GLY A 308 14.70 19.20 23.24
C GLY A 308 15.56 20.19 22.46
N LEU A 309 16.12 19.74 21.33
CA LEU A 309 16.98 20.52 20.45
C LEU A 309 16.48 20.41 18.99
N PRO A 310 16.67 21.44 18.14
CA PRO A 310 16.31 21.34 16.72
C PRO A 310 17.09 20.22 16.01
N ALA A 311 16.42 19.43 15.18
CA ALA A 311 17.02 18.30 14.43
C ALA A 311 18.30 18.69 13.68
N ALA A 312 18.27 19.79 12.92
CA ALA A 312 19.45 20.31 12.21
C ALA A 312 20.67 20.58 13.12
N ARG A 313 20.47 20.95 14.38
CA ARG A 313 21.56 21.14 15.35
C ARG A 313 22.10 19.80 15.85
N VAL A 314 21.23 18.80 16.00
CA VAL A 314 21.62 17.44 16.42
C VAL A 314 22.37 16.73 15.29
N ALA A 315 21.87 16.78 14.06
CA ALA A 315 22.56 16.29 12.87
C ALA A 315 23.96 16.92 12.72
N ALA A 316 24.09 18.24 12.90
CA ALA A 316 25.40 18.91 12.87
C ALA A 316 26.37 18.40 13.96
N LEU A 317 25.89 18.13 15.18
CA LEU A 317 26.71 17.56 16.26
C LEU A 317 27.10 16.10 16.01
N LEU A 318 26.21 15.31 15.42
CA LEU A 318 26.44 13.89 15.09
C LEU A 318 27.37 13.75 13.88
N ALA A 319 27.29 14.64 12.88
CA ALA A 319 28.20 14.71 11.75
C ALA A 319 29.63 15.10 12.17
N ASP A 320 29.77 16.19 12.93
CA ASP A 320 31.03 16.71 13.49
C ASP A 320 31.71 15.70 14.44
N GLY A 321 30.91 14.97 15.23
CA GLY A 321 31.38 13.79 15.97
C GLY A 321 32.37 14.06 17.10
N ARG A 322 32.65 15.32 17.43
CA ARG A 322 33.51 15.70 18.57
C ARG A 322 32.96 15.09 19.86
N ARG A 323 33.77 14.28 20.54
CA ARG A 323 33.39 13.53 21.75
C ARG A 323 32.82 14.40 22.87
N THR A 324 33.25 15.66 22.99
CA THR A 324 32.65 16.62 23.95
C THR A 324 31.21 17.00 23.60
N GLY A 325 30.90 17.19 22.31
CA GLY A 325 29.55 17.44 21.82
C GLY A 325 28.64 16.22 21.96
N LEU A 326 29.14 15.04 21.57
CA LEU A 326 28.42 13.77 21.75
C LEU A 326 28.11 13.48 23.22
N ARG A 327 29.07 13.76 24.13
CA ARG A 327 28.89 13.63 25.58
C ARG A 327 27.79 14.54 26.10
N ALA A 328 27.82 15.83 25.73
CA ALA A 328 26.81 16.79 26.14
C ALA A 328 25.41 16.43 25.62
N LEU A 329 25.32 15.95 24.38
CA LEU A 329 24.05 15.48 23.78
C LEU A 329 23.51 14.24 24.50
N HIS A 330 24.36 13.24 24.77
CA HIS A 330 23.98 12.02 25.51
C HIS A 330 23.44 12.33 26.90
N THR A 331 24.14 13.15 27.68
CA THR A 331 23.70 13.54 29.03
C THR A 331 22.41 14.35 28.98
N ARG A 332 22.24 15.25 27.99
CA ARG A 332 21.02 16.04 27.82
C ARG A 332 19.80 15.20 27.39
N ALA A 333 20.01 14.13 26.64
CA ALA A 333 18.97 13.17 26.25
C ALA A 333 18.57 12.19 27.39
N GLY A 334 19.15 12.31 28.58
CA GLY A 334 18.80 11.49 29.75
C GLY A 334 19.17 10.01 29.63
N LEU A 335 20.07 9.65 28.71
CA LEU A 335 20.43 8.26 28.44
C LEU A 335 21.35 7.70 29.55
N PRO A 336 21.24 6.40 29.90
CA PRO A 336 22.12 5.75 30.86
C PRO A 336 23.59 5.80 30.45
N GLU A 337 24.48 6.20 31.37
CA GLU A 337 25.94 6.32 31.16
C GLU A 337 26.61 5.07 30.55
N ARG A 338 26.06 3.88 30.81
CA ARG A 338 26.52 2.61 30.21
C ARG A 338 26.31 2.51 28.69
N ALA A 339 25.37 3.26 28.12
CA ALA A 339 25.08 3.26 26.68
C ALA A 339 26.04 4.14 25.87
N TYR A 340 26.62 5.18 26.50
CA TYR A 340 27.49 6.16 25.84
C TYR A 340 28.64 5.55 25.01
N PRO A 341 29.42 4.54 25.50
CA PRO A 341 30.52 3.98 24.73
C PRO A 341 30.07 3.28 23.46
N VAL A 342 28.90 2.61 23.50
CA VAL A 342 28.33 1.89 22.36
C VAL A 342 27.81 2.88 21.31
N LEU A 343 27.12 3.94 21.73
CA LEU A 343 26.65 5.00 20.83
C LEU A 343 27.82 5.71 20.13
N VAL A 344 28.88 6.06 20.86
CA VAL A 344 30.09 6.64 20.26
C VAL A 344 30.76 5.66 19.30
N ALA A 345 30.92 4.39 19.69
CA ALA A 345 31.51 3.38 18.82
C ALA A 345 30.68 3.18 17.54
N ALA A 346 29.35 3.13 17.62
CA ALA A 346 28.46 3.02 16.46
C ALA A 346 28.61 4.21 15.51
N LEU A 347 28.56 5.44 16.02
CA LEU A 347 28.73 6.65 15.21
C LEU A 347 30.13 6.75 14.58
N GLU A 348 31.18 6.35 15.29
CA GLU A 348 32.55 6.31 14.76
C GLU A 348 32.69 5.24 13.66
N VAL A 349 32.27 4.00 13.92
CA VAL A 349 32.31 2.90 12.93
C VAL A 349 31.47 3.22 11.70
N HIS A 350 30.29 3.85 11.86
CA HIS A 350 29.46 4.26 10.74
C HIS A 350 30.20 5.26 9.83
N ARG A 351 30.84 6.29 10.40
CA ARG A 351 31.63 7.26 9.62
C ARG A 351 32.84 6.60 8.96
N ASP A 352 33.48 5.63 9.62
CA ASP A 352 34.62 4.90 9.06
C ASP A 352 34.18 4.02 7.88
N LEU A 353 33.12 3.21 8.05
CA LEU A 353 32.54 2.41 6.97
C LEU A 353 32.07 3.26 5.79
N ALA A 354 31.35 4.37 6.04
CA ALA A 354 30.86 5.24 4.97
C ALA A 354 32.00 5.87 4.14
N ARG A 355 33.18 6.12 4.74
CA ARG A 355 34.39 6.55 4.02
C ARG A 355 35.06 5.39 3.26
N GLU A 356 35.12 4.21 3.88
CA GLU A 356 35.73 3.01 3.30
C GLU A 356 34.96 2.47 2.07
N THR A 357 33.62 2.49 2.11
CA THR A 357 32.76 1.94 1.04
C THR A 357 32.22 3.00 0.07
N GLY A 358 32.41 4.29 0.37
CA GLY A 358 31.72 5.39 -0.33
C GLY A 358 30.23 5.49 0.00
N GLY A 359 29.76 4.80 1.04
CA GLY A 359 28.35 4.69 1.42
C GLY A 359 27.73 3.35 1.00
N LEU A 360 26.47 3.40 0.58
CA LEU A 360 25.73 2.25 0.04
C LEU A 360 26.10 2.06 -1.44
N ASP A 361 26.57 0.86 -1.81
CA ASP A 361 26.98 0.51 -3.18
C ASP A 361 25.81 0.05 -4.08
N GLY A 362 24.60 -0.05 -3.52
CA GLY A 362 23.37 -0.39 -4.26
C GLY A 362 23.28 -1.85 -4.72
N ARG A 363 24.23 -2.71 -4.34
CA ARG A 363 24.14 -4.15 -4.62
C ARG A 363 23.01 -4.79 -3.80
N PRO A 364 22.48 -5.94 -4.23
CA PRO A 364 21.42 -6.60 -3.47
C PRO A 364 21.85 -6.93 -2.04
N GLY A 365 21.00 -6.58 -1.07
CA GLY A 365 21.29 -6.75 0.35
C GLY A 365 22.37 -5.82 0.93
N ASP A 366 22.75 -4.74 0.23
CA ASP A 366 23.78 -3.79 0.66
C ASP A 366 23.48 -3.12 2.01
N GLY A 367 22.28 -2.56 2.23
CA GLY A 367 21.92 -1.97 3.53
C GLY A 367 22.05 -2.96 4.69
N ALA A 368 21.61 -4.21 4.49
CA ALA A 368 21.76 -5.27 5.49
C ALA A 368 23.23 -5.70 5.69
N ARG A 369 24.04 -5.69 4.63
CA ARG A 369 25.49 -5.94 4.69
C ARG A 369 26.23 -4.84 5.43
N PHE A 370 25.85 -3.58 5.21
CA PHE A 370 26.38 -2.42 5.93
C PHE A 370 26.05 -2.52 7.42
N ALA A 371 24.78 -2.76 7.77
CA ALA A 371 24.33 -2.99 9.14
C ALA A 371 25.12 -4.12 9.82
N ARG A 372 25.34 -5.25 9.12
CA ARG A 372 26.14 -6.38 9.64
C ARG A 372 27.58 -5.97 9.94
N ARG A 373 28.27 -5.33 8.99
CA ARG A 373 29.66 -4.86 9.17
C ARG A 373 29.76 -3.82 10.30
N LEU A 374 28.76 -2.94 10.42
CA LEU A 374 28.66 -1.92 11.46
C LEU A 374 28.60 -2.56 12.84
N VAL A 375 27.64 -3.45 13.09
CA VAL A 375 27.50 -4.10 14.41
C VAL A 375 28.66 -5.06 14.73
N GLU A 376 29.23 -5.76 13.75
CA GLU A 376 30.44 -6.59 13.92
C GLU A 376 31.64 -5.75 14.41
N ARG A 377 31.90 -4.60 13.77
CA ARG A 377 32.97 -3.67 14.17
C ARG A 377 32.67 -2.95 15.49
N VAL A 378 31.42 -2.61 15.79
CA VAL A 378 31.00 -2.04 17.08
C VAL A 378 31.23 -3.03 18.21
N LEU A 379 30.81 -4.29 18.04
CA LEU A 379 31.05 -5.36 19.01
C LEU A 379 32.56 -5.52 19.27
N THR A 380 33.36 -5.57 18.20
CA THR A 380 34.82 -5.69 18.27
C THR A 380 35.47 -4.52 19.03
N ARG A 381 35.08 -3.27 18.72
CA ARG A 381 35.55 -2.09 19.45
C ARG A 381 35.10 -2.12 20.91
N TYR A 382 33.87 -2.56 21.19
CA TYR A 382 33.33 -2.60 22.55
C TYR A 382 34.03 -3.67 23.41
N THR A 383 34.32 -4.85 22.87
CA THR A 383 35.07 -5.91 23.57
C THR A 383 36.51 -5.53 23.91
N ALA A 384 37.10 -4.56 23.20
CA ALA A 384 38.44 -4.04 23.51
C ALA A 384 38.47 -3.09 24.73
N PHE A 385 37.31 -2.62 25.22
CA PHE A 385 37.23 -1.86 26.46
C PHE A 385 36.99 -2.79 27.65
N GLU A 386 38.05 -3.10 28.40
CA GLU A 386 37.99 -3.93 29.62
C GLU A 386 36.98 -3.37 30.65
N ARG A 387 35.81 -4.00 30.77
CA ARG A 387 34.81 -3.69 31.80
C ARG A 387 34.17 -4.98 32.32
N ARG A 388 34.28 -5.21 33.63
CA ARG A 388 33.72 -6.39 34.32
C ARG A 388 32.20 -6.34 34.52
N ASP A 389 31.57 -5.19 34.31
CA ASP A 389 30.14 -4.95 34.56
C ASP A 389 29.32 -4.86 33.25
N ALA A 390 29.81 -5.46 32.15
CA ALA A 390 29.34 -5.20 30.79
C ALA A 390 28.54 -6.34 30.13
N ASP A 391 28.32 -7.45 30.82
CA ASP A 391 27.84 -8.72 30.23
C ASP A 391 26.47 -8.58 29.53
N ASP A 392 25.49 -7.91 30.13
CA ASP A 392 24.17 -7.70 29.51
C ASP A 392 24.24 -6.93 28.18
N LEU A 393 25.13 -5.94 28.10
CA LEU A 393 25.29 -5.11 26.90
C LEU A 393 26.10 -5.84 25.83
N LEU A 394 27.07 -6.68 26.23
CA LEU A 394 27.73 -7.64 25.35
C LEU A 394 26.74 -8.66 24.76
N VAL A 395 25.85 -9.21 25.58
CA VAL A 395 24.79 -10.13 25.14
C VAL A 395 23.83 -9.44 24.16
N LEU A 396 23.42 -8.21 24.45
CA LEU A 396 22.57 -7.42 23.55
C LEU A 396 23.25 -7.17 22.19
N LEU A 397 24.52 -6.73 22.19
CA LEU A 397 25.28 -6.48 20.96
C LEU A 397 25.54 -7.76 20.16
N ARG A 398 25.82 -8.89 20.83
CA ARG A 398 25.92 -10.20 20.18
C ARG A 398 24.60 -10.61 19.51
N ARG A 399 23.45 -10.33 20.13
CA ARG A 399 22.14 -10.57 19.49
C ARG A 399 21.91 -9.65 18.30
N PHE A 400 22.26 -8.36 18.38
CA PHE A 400 22.17 -7.44 17.25
C PHE A 400 23.06 -7.90 16.07
N ALA A 401 24.25 -8.43 16.33
CA ALA A 401 25.12 -9.02 15.31
C ALA A 401 24.52 -10.29 14.68
N ALA A 402 23.94 -11.17 15.50
CA ALA A 402 23.25 -12.37 15.01
C ALA A 402 22.01 -12.04 14.17
N ASP A 403 21.25 -10.99 14.54
CA ASP A 403 20.14 -10.47 13.74
C ASP A 403 20.61 -9.96 12.38
N ALA A 404 21.55 -9.00 12.37
CA ALA A 404 22.05 -8.40 11.13
C ALA A 404 22.70 -9.44 10.20
N GLY A 405 23.30 -10.50 10.76
CA GLY A 405 23.79 -11.64 9.99
C GLY A 405 22.68 -12.42 9.28
N ARG A 406 21.56 -12.66 9.97
CA ARG A 406 20.38 -13.29 9.36
C ARG A 406 19.70 -12.40 8.32
N ASP A 407 19.54 -11.10 8.62
CA ASP A 407 18.91 -10.14 7.72
C ASP A 407 19.72 -9.97 6.42
N HIS A 408 21.05 -9.91 6.52
CA HIS A 408 21.91 -9.92 5.35
C HIS A 408 21.77 -11.19 4.51
N MET A 409 21.75 -12.37 5.15
CA MET A 409 21.56 -13.65 4.44
C MET A 409 20.19 -13.69 3.73
N ARG A 410 19.12 -13.23 4.38
CA ARG A 410 17.79 -13.14 3.76
C ARG A 410 17.78 -12.23 2.55
N ALA A 411 18.33 -11.03 2.66
CA ALA A 411 18.38 -10.07 1.55
C ALA A 411 19.20 -10.58 0.35
N VAL A 412 20.24 -11.39 0.60
CA VAL A 412 20.99 -12.10 -0.44
C VAL A 412 20.15 -13.22 -1.07
N MET A 413 19.47 -14.03 -0.26
CA MET A 413 18.62 -15.13 -0.74
C MET A 413 17.40 -14.65 -1.54
N THR A 414 16.73 -13.58 -1.12
CA THR A 414 15.63 -12.97 -1.88
C THR A 414 16.14 -12.44 -3.23
N ALA A 415 17.27 -11.74 -3.24
CA ALA A 415 17.88 -11.26 -4.49
C ALA A 415 18.29 -12.40 -5.45
N HIS A 416 18.78 -13.53 -4.92
CA HIS A 416 19.07 -14.71 -5.74
C HIS A 416 17.79 -15.34 -6.31
N ARG A 417 16.68 -15.36 -5.55
CA ARG A 417 15.37 -15.81 -6.03
C ARG A 417 14.86 -14.89 -7.14
N ASP A 418 14.81 -13.58 -6.88
CA ASP A 418 14.38 -12.56 -7.84
C ASP A 418 15.19 -12.63 -9.15
N ALA A 419 16.51 -12.77 -9.06
CA ALA A 419 17.36 -12.92 -10.23
C ALA A 419 17.15 -14.25 -10.96
N ALA A 420 16.78 -15.33 -10.25
CA ALA A 420 16.44 -16.61 -10.88
C ALA A 420 15.07 -16.56 -11.57
N GLU A 421 14.10 -15.87 -10.98
CA GLU A 421 12.77 -15.64 -11.53
C GLU A 421 12.81 -14.70 -12.75
N ALA A 422 13.52 -13.59 -12.66
CA ALA A 422 13.78 -12.70 -13.80
C ALA A 422 14.48 -13.43 -14.97
N ARG A 423 15.38 -14.39 -14.68
CA ARG A 423 15.98 -15.28 -15.71
C ARG A 423 15.00 -16.30 -16.30
N ARG A 424 13.93 -16.67 -15.59
CA ARG A 424 12.86 -17.56 -16.09
C ARG A 424 11.83 -16.80 -16.93
N LEU A 425 11.49 -15.56 -16.53
CA LEU A 425 10.57 -14.69 -17.27
C LEU A 425 11.23 -13.98 -18.46
N ALA A 426 12.56 -13.88 -18.48
CA ALA A 426 13.28 -13.34 -19.63
C ALA A 426 12.89 -14.12 -20.90
N PRO A 427 12.48 -13.44 -21.99
CA PRO A 427 12.23 -14.12 -23.25
C PRO A 427 13.51 -14.84 -23.70
N PRO A 428 13.41 -15.99 -24.39
CA PRO A 428 14.59 -16.64 -24.94
C PRO A 428 15.33 -15.63 -25.81
N ALA A 429 16.62 -15.41 -25.51
CA ALA A 429 17.44 -14.51 -26.30
C ALA A 429 17.36 -14.97 -27.76
N GLU A 430 16.85 -14.12 -28.65
CA GLU A 430 16.89 -14.40 -30.08
C GLU A 430 18.35 -14.68 -30.44
N PRO A 431 18.64 -15.80 -31.14
CA PRO A 431 20.02 -16.11 -31.48
C PRO A 431 20.52 -14.96 -32.33
N ALA A 432 21.51 -14.22 -31.81
CA ALA A 432 22.10 -13.10 -32.50
C ALA A 432 22.69 -13.61 -33.81
N VAL A 433 21.92 -13.46 -34.89
CA VAL A 433 22.35 -13.81 -36.24
C VAL A 433 23.49 -12.86 -36.54
N ALA A 434 24.71 -13.36 -36.41
CA ALA A 434 25.91 -12.65 -36.80
C ALA A 434 25.76 -12.30 -38.28
N ALA A 435 25.39 -11.05 -38.56
CA ALA A 435 25.21 -10.57 -39.91
C ALA A 435 26.58 -10.62 -40.60
N LEU A 436 26.80 -11.67 -41.40
CA LEU A 436 27.94 -11.73 -42.31
C LEU A 436 27.82 -10.53 -43.25
N ALA A 437 28.59 -9.48 -42.97
CA ALA A 437 28.83 -8.42 -43.93
C ALA A 437 29.46 -9.07 -45.17
N PRO A 438 28.88 -8.92 -46.37
CA PRO A 438 29.42 -9.56 -47.56
C PRO A 438 30.78 -8.97 -47.90
N ALA A 439 31.78 -9.84 -48.03
CA ALA A 439 33.14 -9.43 -48.37
C ALA A 439 33.19 -8.77 -49.76
N THR A 440 33.46 -7.46 -49.80
CA THR A 440 33.81 -6.77 -51.05
C THR A 440 35.22 -7.18 -51.47
N ALA A 441 35.31 -7.92 -52.57
CA ALA A 441 36.58 -8.40 -53.09
C ALA A 441 37.51 -7.25 -53.53
N GLN A 442 38.80 -7.37 -53.21
CA GLN A 442 39.89 -6.72 -53.93
C GLN A 442 40.91 -7.76 -54.39
N PRO A 443 41.65 -7.53 -55.50
CA PRO A 443 42.31 -8.60 -56.25
C PRO A 443 43.66 -8.99 -55.66
N GLN A 444 44.04 -10.26 -55.87
CA GLN A 444 45.39 -10.75 -55.56
C GLN A 444 46.44 -10.19 -56.54
N PRO A 445 47.65 -9.87 -56.05
CA PRO A 445 48.89 -10.01 -56.79
C PRO A 445 49.64 -11.30 -56.38
N GLU A 446 50.37 -11.89 -57.33
CA GLU A 446 51.08 -13.17 -57.16
C GLU A 446 52.38 -13.05 -56.32
N SER A 447 52.83 -14.18 -55.77
CA SER A 447 54.02 -14.32 -54.92
C SER A 447 55.35 -13.99 -55.61
N PRO A 448 56.39 -13.66 -54.82
CA PRO A 448 57.62 -14.46 -54.88
C PRO A 448 58.16 -14.88 -53.49
N PRO A 449 59.05 -15.89 -53.40
CA PRO A 449 59.45 -16.49 -52.12
C PRO A 449 60.80 -16.02 -51.53
N ALA A 450 60.88 -16.07 -50.19
CA ALA A 450 62.04 -16.32 -49.31
C ALA A 450 63.35 -15.49 -49.42
N ALA A 451 63.64 -14.70 -48.36
CA ALA A 451 64.98 -14.50 -47.78
C ALA A 451 64.92 -13.82 -46.39
N ASP A 452 65.77 -14.25 -45.45
CA ASP A 452 66.09 -13.58 -44.17
C ASP A 452 67.13 -12.43 -44.39
N PRO A 453 67.63 -11.72 -43.36
CA PRO A 453 66.92 -10.93 -42.34
C PRO A 453 67.51 -9.50 -42.18
N VAL A 454 66.69 -8.47 -41.88
CA VAL A 454 67.20 -7.16 -41.39
C VAL A 454 66.25 -6.53 -40.37
N ALA A 455 66.81 -6.06 -39.26
CA ALA A 455 66.21 -5.15 -38.28
C ALA A 455 67.12 -3.91 -38.12
N PRO A 456 66.75 -2.83 -37.41
CA PRO A 456 65.45 -2.43 -36.85
C PRO A 456 65.04 -0.98 -37.27
N ILE A 457 64.03 -0.40 -36.61
CA ILE A 457 63.76 1.05 -36.27
C ILE A 457 62.23 1.16 -36.05
N VAL A 458 61.71 1.00 -34.84
CA VAL A 458 61.53 2.03 -33.79
C VAL A 458 60.56 3.15 -34.19
N ALA A 459 59.28 3.06 -33.77
CA ALA A 459 58.69 3.96 -32.76
C ALA A 459 57.19 3.72 -32.50
N VAL A 460 56.87 3.23 -31.29
CA VAL A 460 55.75 3.63 -30.41
C VAL A 460 54.30 3.65 -30.98
N ALA A 461 53.52 2.63 -30.59
CA ALA A 461 52.18 2.79 -30.04
C ALA A 461 51.93 1.69 -29.00
N ALA A 462 51.50 2.04 -27.79
CA ALA A 462 51.34 1.09 -26.68
C ALA A 462 49.96 0.39 -26.74
N PRO A 463 49.88 -0.94 -26.60
CA PRO A 463 48.62 -1.64 -26.38
C PRO A 463 48.16 -1.51 -24.92
N ALA A 464 46.84 -1.52 -24.72
CA ALA A 464 46.24 -1.54 -23.39
C ALA A 464 46.55 -2.87 -22.66
N PRO A 465 46.70 -2.87 -21.32
CA PRO A 465 46.96 -4.09 -20.57
C PRO A 465 45.73 -5.00 -20.55
N ALA A 466 45.95 -6.28 -20.81
CA ALA A 466 45.03 -7.33 -20.40
C ALA A 466 45.03 -7.43 -18.86
N PHE A 467 43.87 -7.62 -18.25
CA PHE A 467 43.78 -7.94 -16.83
C PHE A 467 43.95 -9.45 -16.65
N GLU A 468 45.01 -9.83 -15.95
CA GLU A 468 45.21 -11.19 -15.44
C GLU A 468 44.23 -11.44 -14.28
N GLU A 469 43.63 -12.63 -14.21
CA GLU A 469 42.84 -13.06 -13.05
C GLU A 469 43.78 -13.36 -11.87
N GLU A 470 44.14 -12.33 -11.12
CA GLU A 470 44.88 -12.50 -9.86
C GLU A 470 43.93 -12.99 -8.75
N ALA A 471 44.37 -14.04 -8.04
CA ALA A 471 43.56 -14.70 -7.03
C ALA A 471 43.27 -13.79 -5.82
N ILE A 472 41.99 -13.70 -5.43
CA ILE A 472 41.59 -13.06 -4.17
C ILE A 472 41.67 -14.12 -3.06
N ASP A 473 42.65 -13.95 -2.17
CA ASP A 473 42.90 -14.84 -1.04
C ASP A 473 42.14 -14.39 0.23
N GLU A 474 41.38 -15.33 0.82
CA GLU A 474 40.72 -15.29 2.15
C GLU A 474 39.64 -14.21 2.49
N PRO A 475 38.77 -14.42 3.52
CA PRO A 475 38.37 -15.65 4.22
C PRO A 475 36.83 -15.83 4.38
N TRP A 476 36.25 -16.93 3.88
CA TRP A 476 34.87 -17.37 4.20
C TRP A 476 34.78 -18.83 4.66
N GLY A 477 35.72 -19.25 5.52
CA GLY A 477 35.90 -20.63 5.97
C GLY A 477 34.90 -21.14 7.01
N LEU A 478 33.59 -21.12 6.72
CA LEU A 478 32.59 -21.80 7.58
C LEU A 478 31.49 -22.60 6.85
N PHE A 479 31.33 -22.48 5.52
CA PHE A 479 30.28 -23.19 4.75
C PHE A 479 30.76 -23.79 3.42
N SER A 480 32.07 -23.89 3.18
CA SER A 480 32.70 -24.39 1.95
C SER A 480 32.44 -25.87 1.59
N HIS A 481 31.62 -26.57 2.36
CA HIS A 481 31.36 -28.02 2.21
C HIS A 481 29.89 -28.37 2.01
N VAL A 482 28.98 -27.40 1.95
CA VAL A 482 27.55 -27.65 1.66
C VAL A 482 27.31 -27.35 0.18
N ARG A 483 27.03 -28.38 -0.62
CA ARG A 483 26.60 -28.20 -2.01
C ARG A 483 25.09 -27.96 -2.06
N PRO A 484 24.55 -27.30 -3.11
CA PRO A 484 23.09 -27.18 -3.29
C PRO A 484 22.36 -28.53 -3.34
N GLU A 485 23.11 -29.58 -3.70
CA GLU A 485 22.71 -30.99 -3.77
C GLU A 485 22.41 -31.59 -2.38
N ASP A 486 23.00 -31.05 -1.31
CA ASP A 486 22.91 -31.56 0.06
C ASP A 486 21.71 -30.98 0.85
N LEU A 487 20.93 -30.08 0.23
CA LEU A 487 19.79 -29.41 0.88
C LEU A 487 18.49 -30.23 0.78
N PRO A 488 17.69 -30.34 1.86
CA PRO A 488 16.41 -31.04 1.81
C PRO A 488 15.47 -30.43 0.77
N ALA A 489 14.86 -31.25 -0.09
CA ALA A 489 14.05 -30.79 -1.24
C ALA A 489 12.90 -29.83 -0.88
N HIS A 490 12.38 -29.85 0.36
CA HIS A 490 11.36 -28.91 0.83
C HIS A 490 11.87 -27.47 1.06
N TRP A 491 13.18 -27.23 0.98
CA TRP A 491 13.80 -25.88 0.98
C TRP A 491 13.84 -25.24 -0.42
N LEU A 492 13.52 -26.03 -1.46
CA LEU A 492 13.56 -25.61 -2.87
C LEU A 492 12.15 -25.40 -3.48
N ALA A 493 11.10 -25.57 -2.67
CA ALA A 493 9.74 -25.20 -3.07
C ALA A 493 9.62 -23.67 -3.15
N ALA A 494 9.08 -23.18 -4.26
CA ALA A 494 8.74 -21.78 -4.45
C ALA A 494 7.23 -21.60 -4.19
N ASP A 495 6.89 -20.61 -3.37
CA ASP A 495 5.56 -19.99 -3.38
C ASP A 495 5.64 -18.70 -4.22
N GLU A 496 4.55 -18.39 -4.90
CA GLU A 496 4.46 -17.43 -6.01
C GLU A 496 4.22 -15.97 -5.57
N ASP A 497 4.53 -15.03 -6.47
CA ASP A 497 4.16 -13.59 -6.49
C ASP A 497 3.85 -12.90 -5.15
N VAL A 498 4.87 -12.26 -4.58
CA VAL A 498 4.83 -11.48 -3.33
C VAL A 498 5.51 -10.13 -3.55
N GLY A 499 4.73 -9.04 -3.44
CA GLY A 499 5.17 -7.65 -3.68
C GLY A 499 6.19 -7.11 -2.66
N GLU A 500 6.72 -5.90 -2.89
CA GLU A 500 7.85 -5.38 -2.10
C GLU A 500 7.56 -5.21 -0.60
N SER A 501 6.35 -4.75 -0.24
CA SER A 501 5.86 -4.69 1.16
C SER A 501 5.66 -6.08 1.77
N ASP A 502 5.24 -7.01 0.93
CA ASP A 502 4.74 -8.33 1.26
C ASP A 502 5.92 -9.28 1.58
N ARG A 503 7.04 -9.09 0.88
CA ARG A 503 8.36 -9.67 1.20
C ARG A 503 8.87 -9.32 2.59
N VAL A 504 8.48 -8.15 3.13
CA VAL A 504 8.90 -7.70 4.46
C VAL A 504 8.06 -8.38 5.55
N LEU A 505 6.76 -8.55 5.34
CA LEU A 505 5.91 -9.35 6.23
C LEU A 505 6.29 -10.83 6.19
N ALA A 506 6.45 -11.42 5.00
CA ALA A 506 6.93 -12.79 4.84
C ALA A 506 8.34 -12.99 5.44
N SER A 507 9.23 -11.99 5.33
CA SER A 507 10.51 -12.01 6.06
C SER A 507 10.28 -11.96 7.57
N MET A 508 9.54 -10.99 8.11
CA MET A 508 9.35 -10.82 9.56
C MET A 508 8.60 -11.98 10.22
N GLU A 509 7.64 -12.60 9.52
CA GLU A 509 7.01 -13.83 9.98
C GLU A 509 7.96 -15.02 9.85
N GLY A 510 8.66 -15.15 8.72
CA GLY A 510 9.71 -16.14 8.52
C GLY A 510 10.86 -16.03 9.55
N ASP A 511 11.15 -14.82 10.04
CA ASP A 511 12.09 -14.51 11.11
C ASP A 511 11.68 -15.13 12.43
N LEU A 512 10.44 -14.85 12.87
CA LEU A 512 9.91 -15.39 14.11
C LEU A 512 9.71 -16.89 13.99
N GLN A 513 9.20 -17.41 12.87
CA GLN A 513 9.07 -18.83 12.63
C GLN A 513 10.44 -19.56 12.59
N ALA A 514 11.47 -18.99 11.95
CA ALA A 514 12.80 -19.59 11.88
C ALA A 514 13.54 -19.52 13.22
N ALA A 515 13.41 -18.42 13.97
CA ALA A 515 13.91 -18.34 15.35
C ALA A 515 13.22 -19.39 16.23
N LEU A 516 11.91 -19.60 16.07
CA LEU A 516 11.17 -20.65 16.78
C LEU A 516 11.67 -22.06 16.42
N ARG A 517 11.83 -22.37 15.13
CA ARG A 517 12.32 -23.66 14.67
C ARG A 517 13.74 -23.94 15.16
N ALA A 518 14.60 -22.91 15.21
CA ALA A 518 15.95 -23.02 15.76
C ALA A 518 15.96 -23.30 17.27
N GLU A 519 15.12 -22.64 18.09
CA GLU A 519 15.05 -22.92 19.54
C GLU A 519 14.36 -24.27 19.83
N LEU A 520 13.31 -24.63 19.10
CA LEU A 520 12.59 -25.90 19.30
C LEU A 520 13.38 -27.13 18.80
N GLY A 521 14.23 -26.96 17.77
CA GLY A 521 15.14 -27.98 17.28
C GLY A 521 16.37 -28.19 18.17
N ALA A 522 16.77 -27.19 18.95
CA ALA A 522 17.92 -27.23 19.86
C ALA A 522 17.62 -27.94 21.20
N ARG A 523 16.96 -29.11 21.17
CA ARG A 523 16.91 -30.02 22.33
C ARG A 523 18.14 -30.91 22.32
N PRO A 524 18.99 -30.92 23.38
CA PRO A 524 20.00 -31.96 23.54
C PRO A 524 19.30 -33.29 23.78
N SER A 525 19.27 -34.14 22.76
CA SER A 525 18.78 -35.51 22.84
C SER A 525 19.79 -36.40 23.56
N GLU A 526 20.08 -36.14 24.84
CA GLU A 526 20.83 -37.07 25.70
C GLU A 526 20.82 -36.64 27.18
N ARG A 527 19.96 -37.30 27.98
CA ARG A 527 20.18 -37.73 29.38
C ARG A 527 19.04 -38.61 29.87
N ARG A 528 18.97 -39.81 29.28
CA ARG A 528 18.32 -41.00 29.86
C ARG A 528 19.24 -42.20 29.69
N ALA A 529 20.26 -42.25 30.52
CA ALA A 529 21.08 -43.42 30.80
C ALA A 529 21.52 -43.31 32.26
N ALA A 530 21.37 -44.41 33.02
CA ALA A 530 21.25 -44.45 34.49
C ALA A 530 19.94 -43.84 35.02
#